data_AF-A0A949U3G8-F1
#
_entry.id   AF-A0A949U3G8-F1
#
_cell.length_a   1.000
_cell.length_b   1.000
_cell.length_c   1.000
_cell.angle_alpha   90.00
_cell.angle_beta   90.00
_cell.angle_gamma   90.00
#
_symmetry.space_group_name_H-M   'P 1'
#
loop_
_entity.id
_entity.type
_entity.pdbx_description
1 polymer ?
#
loop_
_entity_poly.entity_id
_entity_poly.type
_entity_poly.pdbx_seq_one_letter_code
_entity_poly.pdbx_strand_id
1 'polypeptide(L)'
;MGVRLIARNKLWVLLGAVVVLNAALSLSLPHSPTLTAVGDGSQCALIFVALVYLLKVTFRTGHRERLFWAFLSFGFGLWLIVQLLWTFFEVWLGQEVPNPFGGDIALFLHLVPMMAALAIRPDREHSESGSQLGRFDFAMLLLWWFYLYLFVVIPWQYVSPDVGLYGRSFDLLYLVEHSVLLTYLTAIWIGSRGSWKRIYGHLLGAATLYAASSIAASFAIDLHRYYTGSVYDIPLLGAMAWFAAIPTIAARSTLKGEAAECGTTHNAWVAALAMLATI
;
A
#
# COMPACT_ATOMS: atom_id res chain seq x y z
N MET A 1 -3.40 -30.36 -7.72
CA MET A 1 -4.09 -29.06 -7.89
C MET A 1 -5.03 -28.71 -6.72
N GLY A 2 -5.75 -29.67 -6.11
CA GLY A 2 -6.72 -29.43 -5.02
C GLY A 2 -6.16 -28.86 -3.70
N VAL A 3 -5.00 -29.32 -3.23
CA VAL A 3 -4.43 -28.90 -1.92
C VAL A 3 -4.11 -27.40 -1.85
N ARG A 4 -3.61 -26.79 -2.94
CA ARG A 4 -3.29 -25.35 -3.00
C ARG A 4 -4.55 -24.47 -3.08
N LEU A 5 -5.63 -24.97 -3.70
CA LEU A 5 -6.91 -24.25 -3.75
C LEU A 5 -7.56 -24.20 -2.35
N ILE A 6 -7.48 -25.32 -1.62
CA ILE A 6 -7.95 -25.41 -0.24
C ILE A 6 -7.15 -24.47 0.67
N ALA A 7 -5.82 -24.44 0.54
CA ALA A 7 -4.97 -23.55 1.31
C ALA A 7 -5.26 -22.06 1.06
N ARG A 8 -5.54 -21.67 -0.20
CA ARG A 8 -5.94 -20.29 -0.54
C ARG A 8 -7.29 -19.94 0.07
N ASN A 9 -8.31 -20.77 -0.13
CA ASN A 9 -9.64 -20.49 0.43
C ASN A 9 -9.57 -20.37 1.97
N LYS A 10 -8.74 -21.19 2.62
CA LYS A 10 -8.45 -21.07 4.05
C LYS A 10 -7.79 -19.73 4.42
N LEU A 11 -6.83 -19.24 3.63
CA LEU A 11 -6.21 -17.93 3.88
C LEU A 11 -7.22 -16.78 3.76
N TRP A 12 -8.03 -16.75 2.70
CA TRP A 12 -9.03 -15.70 2.52
C TRP A 12 -10.08 -15.71 3.64
N VAL A 13 -10.52 -16.90 4.07
CA VAL A 13 -11.42 -17.06 5.20
C VAL A 13 -10.76 -16.59 6.50
N LEU A 14 -9.49 -16.94 6.73
CA LEU A 14 -8.75 -16.51 7.93
C LEU A 14 -8.58 -14.99 7.97
N LEU A 15 -8.14 -14.38 6.87
CA LEU A 15 -7.98 -12.93 6.75
C LEU A 15 -9.33 -12.22 6.96
N GLY A 16 -10.40 -12.70 6.34
CA GLY A 16 -11.75 -12.17 6.55
C GLY A 16 -12.23 -12.34 7.99
N ALA A 17 -11.96 -13.48 8.62
CA ALA A 17 -12.33 -13.73 10.01
C ALA A 17 -11.62 -12.77 10.98
N VAL A 18 -10.34 -12.45 10.73
CA VAL A 18 -9.61 -11.44 11.53
C VAL A 18 -10.27 -10.07 11.42
N VAL A 19 -10.65 -9.64 10.21
CA VAL A 19 -11.33 -8.34 10.00
C VAL A 19 -12.70 -8.33 10.68
N VAL A 20 -13.50 -9.38 10.52
CA VAL A 20 -14.84 -9.48 11.12
C VAL A 20 -14.76 -9.53 12.65
N LEU A 21 -13.80 -10.27 13.21
CA LEU A 21 -13.58 -10.33 14.64
C LEU A 21 -13.19 -8.96 15.21
N ASN A 22 -12.26 -8.26 14.57
CA ASN A 22 -11.89 -6.91 14.98
C ASN A 22 -13.09 -5.96 14.88
N ALA A 23 -13.87 -6.01 13.80
CA ALA A 23 -15.09 -5.20 13.68
C ALA A 23 -16.09 -5.47 14.81
N ALA A 24 -16.30 -6.74 15.18
CA ALA A 24 -17.17 -7.10 16.30
C ALA A 24 -16.63 -6.55 17.63
N LEU A 25 -15.32 -6.64 17.87
CA LEU A 25 -14.68 -6.11 19.08
C LEU A 25 -14.75 -4.58 19.14
N SER A 26 -14.45 -3.88 18.04
CA SER A 26 -14.52 -2.42 17.93
C SER A 26 -15.92 -1.86 18.20
N LEU A 27 -16.98 -2.60 17.84
CA LEU A 27 -18.36 -2.20 18.07
C LEU A 27 -18.90 -2.58 19.45
N SER A 28 -18.33 -3.62 20.08
CA SER A 28 -18.88 -4.18 21.32
C SER A 28 -18.14 -3.73 22.57
N LEU A 29 -16.85 -3.37 22.46
CA LEU A 29 -16.00 -3.01 23.59
C LEU A 29 -15.76 -1.49 23.63
N PRO A 30 -15.76 -0.88 24.83
CA PRO A 30 -15.30 0.49 24.99
C PRO A 30 -13.78 0.59 24.77
N HIS A 31 -13.29 1.81 24.55
CA HIS A 31 -11.86 2.10 24.47
C HIS A 31 -11.16 1.56 25.74
N SER A 32 -10.21 0.65 25.53
CA SER A 32 -9.46 -0.03 26.59
C SER A 32 -8.10 -0.50 26.06
N PRO A 33 -7.09 -0.65 26.93
CA PRO A 33 -5.76 -1.13 26.52
C PRO A 33 -5.80 -2.50 25.83
N THR A 34 -6.74 -3.36 26.21
CA THR A 34 -6.94 -4.66 25.55
C THR A 34 -7.44 -4.52 24.12
N LEU A 35 -8.39 -3.62 23.87
CA LEU A 35 -8.89 -3.35 22.52
C LEU A 35 -7.77 -2.79 21.63
N THR A 36 -7.00 -1.84 22.15
CA THR A 36 -5.81 -1.28 21.50
C THR A 36 -4.82 -2.38 21.13
N ALA A 37 -4.45 -3.24 22.09
CA ALA A 37 -3.50 -4.32 21.84
C ALA A 37 -3.98 -5.33 20.78
N VAL A 38 -5.28 -5.64 20.75
CA VAL A 38 -5.85 -6.51 19.70
C VAL A 38 -5.85 -5.82 18.35
N GLY A 39 -6.19 -4.53 18.29
CA GLY A 39 -6.17 -3.73 17.06
C GLY A 39 -4.77 -3.68 16.46
N ASP A 40 -3.80 -3.25 17.25
CA ASP A 40 -2.39 -3.16 16.86
C ASP A 40 -1.79 -4.51 16.47
N GLY A 41 -2.04 -5.53 17.29
CA GLY A 41 -1.59 -6.90 17.01
C GLY A 41 -2.17 -7.43 15.70
N SER A 42 -3.43 -7.11 15.40
CA SER A 42 -4.09 -7.49 14.16
C SER A 42 -3.52 -6.76 12.95
N GLN A 43 -3.29 -5.44 13.04
CA GLN A 43 -2.67 -4.65 11.99
C GLN A 43 -1.25 -5.18 11.69
N CYS A 44 -0.41 -5.35 12.72
CA CYS A 44 0.92 -5.96 12.61
C CYS A 44 0.88 -7.33 11.93
N ALA A 45 -0.01 -8.22 12.39
CA ALA A 45 -0.13 -9.56 11.84
C ALA A 45 -0.53 -9.55 10.36
N LEU A 46 -1.49 -8.72 9.96
CA LEU A 46 -1.94 -8.64 8.56
C LEU A 46 -0.85 -8.09 7.64
N ILE A 47 -0.16 -7.01 8.03
CA ILE A 47 0.96 -6.45 7.26
C ILE A 47 2.09 -7.48 7.17
N PHE A 48 2.43 -8.16 8.27
CA PHE A 48 3.46 -9.20 8.28
C PHE A 48 3.11 -10.36 7.36
N VAL A 49 1.86 -10.83 7.38
CA VAL A 49 1.39 -11.85 6.44
C VAL A 49 1.51 -11.35 5.01
N ALA A 50 1.10 -10.11 4.71
CA ALA A 50 1.25 -9.53 3.38
C ALA A 50 2.71 -9.53 2.91
N LEU A 51 3.62 -9.05 3.76
CA LEU A 51 5.06 -9.02 3.49
C LEU A 51 5.62 -10.42 3.20
N VAL A 52 5.28 -11.42 4.02
CA VAL A 52 5.75 -12.80 3.83
C VAL A 52 5.26 -13.37 2.49
N TYR A 53 4.01 -13.12 2.12
CA TYR A 53 3.46 -13.62 0.85
C TYR A 53 4.03 -12.88 -0.36
N LEU A 54 4.27 -11.57 -0.26
CA LEU A 54 4.94 -10.78 -1.28
C LEU A 54 6.37 -11.29 -1.52
N LEU A 55 7.17 -11.46 -0.45
CA LEU A 55 8.53 -11.99 -0.52
C LEU A 55 8.56 -13.40 -1.14
N LYS A 56 7.62 -14.28 -0.79
CA LYS A 56 7.51 -15.61 -1.39
C LYS A 56 7.29 -15.56 -2.91
N VAL A 57 6.54 -14.59 -3.42
CA VAL A 57 6.32 -14.40 -4.86
C VAL A 57 7.56 -13.78 -5.53
N THR A 58 8.24 -12.84 -4.86
CA THR A 58 9.51 -12.25 -5.30
C THR A 58 10.54 -13.34 -5.65
N PHE A 59 10.74 -14.33 -4.77
CA PHE A 59 11.71 -15.41 -4.99
C PHE A 59 11.30 -16.44 -6.05
N ARG A 60 10.04 -16.43 -6.50
CA ARG A 60 9.49 -17.43 -7.44
C ARG A 60 9.26 -16.90 -8.85
N THR A 61 9.43 -15.60 -9.06
CA THR A 61 9.13 -14.92 -10.32
C THR A 61 10.40 -14.57 -11.09
N GLY A 62 10.23 -14.32 -12.40
CA GLY A 62 11.31 -13.88 -13.30
C GLY A 62 11.81 -12.47 -12.94
N HIS A 63 12.92 -12.03 -13.56
CA HIS A 63 13.66 -10.83 -13.13
C HIS A 63 12.81 -9.56 -13.00
N ARG A 64 11.92 -9.25 -13.95
CA ARG A 64 11.09 -8.03 -13.93
C ARG A 64 9.97 -8.08 -12.90
N GLU A 65 9.22 -9.17 -12.88
CA GLU A 65 8.18 -9.40 -11.88
C GLU A 65 8.79 -9.40 -10.48
N ARG A 66 9.98 -9.99 -10.31
CA ARG A 66 10.72 -9.98 -9.05
C ARG A 66 10.99 -8.56 -8.56
N LEU A 67 11.41 -7.65 -9.43
CA LEU A 67 11.62 -6.25 -9.03
C LEU A 67 10.30 -5.60 -8.58
N PHE A 68 9.20 -5.82 -9.31
CA PHE A 68 7.87 -5.33 -8.92
C PHE A 68 7.50 -5.81 -7.51
N TRP A 69 7.60 -7.11 -7.26
CA TRP A 69 7.27 -7.69 -5.96
C TRP A 69 8.26 -7.28 -4.86
N ALA A 70 9.53 -7.05 -5.18
CA ALA A 70 10.54 -6.58 -4.24
C ALA A 70 10.27 -5.15 -3.77
N PHE A 71 9.95 -4.23 -4.67
CA PHE A 71 9.58 -2.86 -4.32
C PHE A 71 8.28 -2.80 -3.52
N LEU A 72 7.28 -3.61 -3.89
CA LEU A 72 6.05 -3.73 -3.12
C LEU A 72 6.34 -4.28 -1.71
N SER A 73 7.17 -5.32 -1.59
CA SER A 73 7.63 -5.85 -0.30
C SER A 73 8.36 -4.79 0.53
N PHE A 74 9.17 -3.94 -0.11
CA PHE A 74 9.91 -2.88 0.59
C PHE A 74 8.95 -1.83 1.18
N GLY A 75 7.93 -1.41 0.44
CA GLY A 75 6.87 -0.54 0.97
C GLY A 75 6.13 -1.18 2.16
N PHE A 76 5.75 -2.46 2.05
CA PHE A 76 5.14 -3.19 3.18
C PHE A 76 6.08 -3.35 4.38
N GLY A 77 7.39 -3.46 4.15
CA GLY A 77 8.38 -3.50 5.22
C GLY A 77 8.45 -2.18 5.98
N LEU A 78 8.46 -1.04 5.27
CA LEU A 78 8.40 0.29 5.89
C LEU A 78 7.09 0.47 6.68
N TRP A 79 5.96 0.07 6.11
CA TRP A 79 4.67 0.13 6.80
C TRP A 79 4.67 -0.73 8.09
N LEU A 80 5.21 -1.95 8.03
CA LEU A 80 5.32 -2.81 9.21
C LEU A 80 6.18 -2.18 10.31
N ILE A 81 7.29 -1.52 9.95
CA ILE A 81 8.15 -0.84 10.92
C ILE A 81 7.36 0.23 11.66
N VAL A 82 6.59 1.06 10.94
CA VAL A 82 5.76 2.09 11.59
C VAL A 82 4.69 1.48 12.47
N GLN A 83 4.02 0.42 12.00
CA GLN A 83 3.01 -0.25 12.82
C GLN A 83 3.61 -0.81 14.11
N LEU A 84 4.80 -1.42 14.04
CA LEU A 84 5.51 -1.91 15.21
C LEU A 84 5.90 -0.78 16.17
N LEU A 85 6.25 0.40 15.67
CA LEU A 85 6.50 1.57 16.49
C LEU A 85 5.23 2.05 17.19
N TRP A 86 4.10 2.14 16.48
CA TRP A 86 2.79 2.44 17.08
C TRP A 86 2.46 1.45 18.21
N THR A 87 2.56 0.15 17.92
CA THR A 87 2.38 -0.92 18.91
C THR A 87 3.32 -0.82 20.09
N PHE A 88 4.56 -0.38 19.89
CA PHE A 88 5.50 -0.17 20.97
C PHE A 88 5.05 0.96 21.91
N PHE A 89 4.57 2.09 21.39
CA PHE A 89 4.06 3.17 22.23
C PHE A 89 2.75 2.77 22.95
N GLU A 90 1.77 2.28 22.20
CA GLU A 90 0.43 2.07 22.74
C GLU A 90 0.33 0.83 23.63
N VAL A 91 0.97 -0.28 23.24
CA VAL A 91 0.84 -1.56 23.96
C VAL A 91 1.95 -1.76 24.99
N TRP A 92 3.19 -1.44 24.64
CA TRP A 92 4.33 -1.67 25.54
C TRP A 92 4.55 -0.53 26.52
N LEU A 93 4.49 0.73 26.05
CA LEU A 93 4.63 1.89 26.93
C LEU A 93 3.29 2.30 27.57
N GLY A 94 2.16 1.88 27.00
CA GLY A 94 0.83 2.27 27.49
C GLY A 94 0.55 3.76 27.31
N GLN A 95 1.16 4.38 26.31
CA GLN A 95 1.10 5.82 26.02
C GLN A 95 0.57 6.05 24.61
N GLU A 96 -0.10 7.19 24.42
CA GLU A 96 -0.46 7.63 23.07
C GLU A 96 0.80 7.89 22.24
N VAL A 97 0.73 7.60 20.95
CA VAL A 97 1.82 7.89 20.03
C VAL A 97 2.12 9.39 20.04
N PRO A 98 3.40 9.81 20.15
CA PRO A 98 3.75 11.22 20.16
C PRO A 98 3.24 11.93 18.91
N ASN A 99 2.63 13.11 19.06
CA ASN A 99 2.19 13.94 17.93
C ASN A 99 2.78 15.35 18.11
N PRO A 100 3.75 15.79 17.28
CA PRO A 100 4.26 15.18 16.06
C PRO A 100 5.05 13.87 16.23
N PHE A 101 4.97 12.95 15.26
CA PHE A 101 5.63 11.65 15.30
C PHE A 101 6.81 11.55 14.32
N GLY A 102 7.99 11.15 14.80
CA GLY A 102 9.15 10.92 13.91
C GLY A 102 8.95 9.73 12.95
N GLY A 103 8.13 8.75 13.33
CA GLY A 103 7.84 7.58 12.50
C GLY A 103 7.00 7.91 11.26
N ASP A 104 6.37 9.08 11.21
CA ASP A 104 5.56 9.52 10.08
C ASP A 104 6.37 9.71 8.80
N ILE A 105 7.68 9.90 8.90
CA ILE A 105 8.59 9.89 7.74
C ILE A 105 8.54 8.52 7.05
N ALA A 106 8.65 7.44 7.82
CA ALA A 106 8.59 6.09 7.26
C ALA A 106 7.17 5.73 6.80
N LEU A 107 6.14 6.26 7.49
CA LEU A 107 4.74 6.10 7.09
C LEU A 107 4.46 6.79 5.77
N PHE A 108 5.03 7.96 5.54
CA PHE A 108 4.90 8.65 4.28
C PHE A 108 5.64 7.90 3.17
N LEU A 109 6.95 7.68 3.38
CA LEU A 109 7.82 7.11 2.35
C LEU A 109 7.48 5.68 1.93
N HIS A 110 6.64 4.94 2.66
CA HIS A 110 6.29 3.57 2.29
C HIS A 110 5.50 3.47 0.96
N LEU A 111 4.78 4.51 0.55
CA LEU A 111 4.07 4.55 -0.73
C LEU A 111 5.03 4.73 -1.92
N VAL A 112 6.21 5.31 -1.69
CA VAL A 112 7.18 5.55 -2.76
C VAL A 112 7.71 4.27 -3.40
N PRO A 113 8.16 3.25 -2.63
CA PRO A 113 8.44 1.93 -3.18
C PRO A 113 7.25 1.31 -3.90
N MET A 114 6.02 1.53 -3.45
CA MET A 114 4.83 1.00 -4.14
C MET A 114 4.65 1.66 -5.51
N MET A 115 4.81 2.97 -5.62
CA MET A 115 4.78 3.69 -6.90
C MET A 115 5.92 3.24 -7.82
N ALA A 116 7.11 3.02 -7.28
CA ALA A 116 8.25 2.49 -8.02
C ALA A 116 8.02 1.06 -8.52
N ALA A 117 7.33 0.22 -7.74
CA ALA A 117 6.87 -1.08 -8.20
C ALA A 117 6.01 -0.93 -9.46
N LEU A 118 5.06 0.00 -9.46
CA LEU A 118 4.20 0.27 -10.62
C LEU A 118 5.01 0.80 -11.83
N ALA A 119 6.10 1.53 -11.62
CA ALA A 119 6.98 2.02 -12.69
C ALA A 119 7.66 0.90 -13.49
N ILE A 120 7.89 -0.26 -12.86
CA ILE A 120 8.56 -1.40 -13.50
C ILE A 120 7.72 -2.00 -14.64
N ARG A 121 6.39 -1.90 -14.56
CA ARG A 121 5.46 -2.37 -15.61
C ARG A 121 5.81 -3.75 -16.19
N PRO A 122 5.78 -4.82 -15.36
CA PRO A 122 6.04 -6.18 -15.82
C PRO A 122 5.07 -6.66 -16.91
N ASP A 123 3.96 -5.94 -17.15
CA ASP A 123 2.98 -6.19 -18.20
C ASP A 123 3.47 -5.86 -19.62
N ARG A 124 4.58 -5.12 -19.80
CA ARG A 124 5.10 -4.71 -21.11
C ARG A 124 6.47 -5.32 -21.43
N GLU A 125 6.63 -5.84 -22.64
CA GLU A 125 7.94 -6.21 -23.19
C GLU A 125 8.72 -4.94 -23.60
N HIS A 126 9.70 -4.50 -22.80
CA HIS A 126 10.70 -3.50 -23.22
C HIS A 126 12.07 -4.14 -23.45
N SER A 127 12.91 -3.52 -24.29
CA SER A 127 14.31 -3.92 -24.52
C SER A 127 15.20 -3.62 -23.31
N GLU A 128 16.31 -4.34 -23.16
CA GLU A 128 17.17 -4.37 -21.96
C GLU A 128 17.77 -3.01 -21.52
N SER A 129 17.77 -2.00 -22.40
CA SER A 129 18.27 -0.65 -22.14
C SER A 129 17.43 0.16 -21.11
N GLY A 130 16.16 -0.19 -20.89
CA GLY A 130 15.27 0.52 -19.95
C GLY A 130 15.49 0.24 -18.45
N SER A 131 16.37 -0.71 -18.10
CA SER A 131 16.57 -1.16 -16.71
C SER A 131 17.42 -0.22 -15.85
N GLN A 132 18.28 0.60 -16.45
CA GLN A 132 19.04 1.63 -15.74
C GLN A 132 18.17 2.87 -15.47
N LEU A 133 17.30 3.23 -16.42
CA LEU A 133 16.33 4.32 -16.28
C LEU A 133 15.44 4.11 -15.05
N GLY A 134 14.92 2.88 -14.84
CA GLY A 134 14.05 2.58 -13.70
C GLY A 134 14.68 2.71 -12.29
N ARG A 135 16.02 2.62 -12.16
CA ARG A 135 16.71 2.87 -10.88
C ARG A 135 16.86 4.37 -10.58
N PHE A 136 17.17 5.16 -11.60
CA PHE A 136 17.19 6.62 -11.49
C PHE A 136 15.78 7.16 -11.23
N ASP A 137 14.75 6.56 -11.84
CA ASP A 137 13.36 6.93 -11.61
C ASP A 137 12.95 6.70 -10.15
N PHE A 138 13.34 5.57 -9.52
CA PHE A 138 13.07 5.36 -8.10
C PHE A 138 13.82 6.35 -7.20
N ALA A 139 15.13 6.54 -7.41
CA ALA A 139 15.91 7.45 -6.58
C ALA A 139 15.40 8.90 -6.69
N MET A 140 15.00 9.31 -7.90
CA MET A 140 14.40 10.62 -8.14
C MET A 140 13.02 10.74 -7.50
N LEU A 141 12.17 9.71 -7.61
CA LEU A 141 10.86 9.68 -6.95
C LEU A 141 11.01 9.74 -5.42
N LEU A 142 11.93 8.96 -4.85
CA LEU A 142 12.24 8.97 -3.42
C LEU A 142 12.77 10.32 -2.96
N LEU A 143 13.75 10.88 -3.68
CA LEU A 143 14.30 12.19 -3.36
C LEU A 143 13.23 13.28 -3.47
N TRP A 144 12.37 13.22 -4.49
CA TRP A 144 11.29 14.17 -4.70
C TRP A 144 10.28 14.15 -3.55
N TRP A 145 9.75 12.98 -3.20
CA TRP A 145 8.78 12.87 -2.11
C TRP A 145 9.40 13.17 -0.75
N PHE A 146 10.64 12.73 -0.52
CA PHE A 146 11.37 13.10 0.69
C PHE A 146 11.60 14.62 0.77
N TYR A 147 11.98 15.27 -0.33
CA TYR A 147 12.11 16.73 -0.40
C TYR A 147 10.78 17.41 -0.06
N LEU A 148 9.66 16.99 -0.64
CA LEU A 148 8.35 17.55 -0.31
C LEU A 148 8.04 17.40 1.18
N TYR A 149 8.29 16.23 1.77
CA TYR A 149 8.08 16.02 3.20
C TYR A 149 8.94 16.96 4.06
N LEU A 150 10.22 17.10 3.73
CA LEU A 150 11.15 17.98 4.45
C LEU A 150 10.74 19.46 4.40
N PHE A 151 10.09 19.92 3.33
CA PHE A 151 9.71 21.32 3.19
C PHE A 151 8.27 21.62 3.60
N VAL A 152 7.37 20.65 3.51
CA VAL A 152 5.95 20.84 3.81
C VAL A 152 5.62 20.47 5.27
N VAL A 153 6.25 19.42 5.83
CA VAL A 153 5.87 18.85 7.13
C VAL A 153 6.89 19.19 8.23
N ILE A 154 8.17 18.95 7.98
CA ILE A 154 9.25 19.12 8.98
C ILE A 154 9.36 20.52 9.60
N PRO A 155 9.08 21.65 8.90
CA PRO A 155 9.14 22.96 9.53
C PRO A 155 8.21 23.11 10.73
N TRP A 156 7.02 22.49 10.67
CA TRP A 156 6.02 22.50 11.73
C TRP A 156 6.34 21.53 12.86
N GLN A 157 7.34 20.66 12.69
CA GLN A 157 7.81 19.73 13.70
C GLN A 157 9.04 20.25 14.47
N TYR A 158 9.96 20.94 13.78
CA TYR A 158 11.27 21.29 14.35
C TYR A 158 11.64 22.77 14.30
N VAL A 159 11.08 23.57 13.38
CA VAL A 159 11.48 24.98 13.18
C VAL A 159 10.53 25.92 13.92
N SER A 160 9.23 25.77 13.68
CA SER A 160 8.15 26.50 14.36
C SER A 160 7.08 25.51 14.79
N PRO A 161 7.28 24.79 15.91
CA PRO A 161 6.42 23.69 16.32
C PRO A 161 4.95 24.10 16.43
N ASP A 162 4.10 23.49 15.60
CA ASP A 162 2.65 23.69 15.59
C ASP A 162 1.96 22.38 15.19
N VAL A 163 1.26 21.77 16.14
CA VAL A 163 0.63 20.45 15.96
C VAL A 163 -0.48 20.49 14.91
N GLY A 164 -1.25 21.58 14.83
CA GLY A 164 -2.36 21.71 13.90
C GLY A 164 -1.90 21.93 12.46
N LEU A 165 -0.87 22.75 12.27
CA LEU A 165 -0.25 22.96 10.95
C LEU A 165 0.56 21.74 10.51
N TYR A 166 1.20 21.04 11.44
CA TYR A 166 1.86 19.76 11.19
C TYR A 166 0.86 18.72 10.66
N GLY A 167 -0.22 18.46 11.40
CA GLY A 167 -1.25 17.48 11.02
C GLY A 167 -1.87 17.79 9.66
N ARG A 168 -2.33 19.04 9.46
CA ARG A 168 -2.90 19.48 8.18
C ARG A 168 -1.91 19.35 7.02
N SER A 169 -0.65 19.73 7.22
CA SER A 169 0.36 19.66 6.16
C SER A 169 0.72 18.22 5.81
N PHE A 170 0.81 17.34 6.81
CA PHE A 170 0.98 15.90 6.62
C PHE A 170 -0.20 15.30 5.88
N ASP A 171 -1.43 15.53 6.32
CA ASP A 171 -2.64 14.97 5.72
C ASP A 171 -2.84 15.40 4.27
N LEU A 172 -2.62 16.68 3.96
CA LEU A 172 -2.69 17.18 2.59
C LEU A 172 -1.62 16.54 1.70
N LEU A 173 -0.39 16.46 2.18
CA LEU A 173 0.70 15.86 1.40
C LEU A 173 0.47 14.36 1.18
N TYR A 174 -0.02 13.67 2.21
CA TYR A 174 -0.31 12.25 2.16
C TYR A 174 -1.52 11.92 1.27
N LEU A 175 -2.56 12.78 1.28
CA LEU A 175 -3.67 12.71 0.33
C LEU A 175 -3.19 12.86 -1.12
N VAL A 176 -2.28 13.79 -1.38
CA VAL A 176 -1.68 13.97 -2.71
C VAL A 176 -0.89 12.73 -3.12
N GLU A 177 -0.10 12.14 -2.22
CA GLU A 177 0.65 10.91 -2.48
C GLU A 177 -0.26 9.73 -2.83
N HIS A 178 -1.33 9.52 -2.05
CA HIS A 178 -2.36 8.53 -2.36
C HIS A 178 -3.01 8.79 -3.72
N SER A 179 -3.34 10.03 -4.02
CA SER A 179 -3.97 10.41 -5.29
C SER A 179 -3.07 10.12 -6.49
N VAL A 180 -1.77 10.38 -6.37
CA VAL A 180 -0.78 10.04 -7.40
C VAL A 180 -0.68 8.53 -7.59
N LEU A 181 -0.57 7.76 -6.50
CA LEU A 181 -0.53 6.29 -6.56
C LEU A 181 -1.78 5.73 -7.24
N LEU A 182 -2.98 6.17 -6.83
CA LEU A 182 -4.26 5.69 -7.37
C LEU A 182 -4.45 6.08 -8.84
N THR A 183 -4.07 7.29 -9.22
CA THR A 183 -4.13 7.74 -10.61
C THR A 183 -3.20 6.90 -11.49
N TYR A 184 -1.96 6.68 -11.03
CA TYR A 184 -1.01 5.88 -11.77
C TYR A 184 -1.45 4.42 -11.90
N LEU A 185 -1.94 3.84 -10.79
CA LEU A 185 -2.47 2.48 -10.74
C LEU A 185 -3.71 2.29 -11.63
N THR A 186 -4.59 3.29 -11.68
CA THR A 186 -5.76 3.30 -12.58
C THR A 186 -5.33 3.34 -14.04
N ALA A 187 -4.37 4.21 -14.39
CA ALA A 187 -3.86 4.32 -15.75
C ALA A 187 -3.25 3.00 -16.26
N ILE A 188 -2.42 2.33 -15.43
CA ILE A 188 -1.86 1.02 -15.81
C ILE A 188 -2.93 -0.07 -15.86
N TRP A 189 -3.92 -0.04 -14.96
CA TRP A 189 -5.00 -1.03 -14.93
C TRP A 189 -5.84 -0.98 -16.20
N ILE A 190 -6.24 0.22 -16.65
CA ILE A 190 -6.99 0.41 -17.90
C ILE A 190 -6.21 -0.13 -19.10
N GLY A 191 -4.89 0.13 -19.15
CA GLY A 191 -4.03 -0.28 -20.26
C GLY A 191 -3.54 -1.73 -20.21
N SER A 192 -3.73 -2.45 -19.10
CA SER A 192 -3.24 -3.81 -18.91
C SER A 192 -4.21 -4.88 -19.43
N ARG A 193 -3.71 -6.09 -19.66
CA ARG A 193 -4.49 -7.26 -20.13
C ARG A 193 -4.13 -8.53 -19.35
N GLY A 194 -4.95 -9.57 -19.53
CA GLY A 194 -4.72 -10.90 -18.98
C GLY A 194 -4.59 -10.91 -17.45
N SER A 195 -3.67 -11.72 -16.97
CA SER A 195 -3.43 -11.92 -15.54
C SER A 195 -2.99 -10.64 -14.80
N TRP A 196 -2.20 -9.76 -15.44
CA TRP A 196 -1.76 -8.49 -14.84
C TRP A 196 -2.91 -7.50 -14.63
N LYS A 197 -3.91 -7.48 -15.52
CA LYS A 197 -5.13 -6.67 -15.31
C LYS A 197 -5.86 -7.03 -14.03
N ARG A 198 -5.89 -8.32 -13.69
CA ARG A 198 -6.50 -8.78 -12.44
C ARG A 198 -5.66 -8.38 -11.22
N ILE A 199 -4.34 -8.49 -11.29
CA ILE A 199 -3.43 -8.09 -10.21
C ILE A 199 -3.58 -6.59 -9.93
N TYR A 200 -3.50 -5.75 -10.97
CA TYR A 200 -3.66 -4.30 -10.83
C TYR A 200 -5.06 -3.92 -10.35
N GLY A 201 -6.12 -4.63 -10.77
CA GLY A 201 -7.47 -4.38 -10.28
C GLY A 201 -7.62 -4.65 -8.77
N HIS A 202 -7.02 -5.73 -8.26
CA HIS A 202 -7.03 -5.99 -6.81
C HIS A 202 -6.14 -5.02 -6.03
N LEU A 203 -4.98 -4.64 -6.58
CA LEU A 203 -4.15 -3.59 -5.98
C LEU A 203 -4.89 -2.26 -5.94
N LEU A 204 -5.62 -1.89 -6.99
CA LEU A 204 -6.41 -0.67 -7.04
C LEU A 204 -7.50 -0.67 -5.98
N GLY A 205 -8.25 -1.78 -5.85
CA GLY A 205 -9.27 -1.93 -4.82
C GLY A 205 -8.70 -1.81 -3.41
N ALA A 206 -7.60 -2.52 -3.12
CA ALA A 206 -6.94 -2.48 -1.80
C ALA A 206 -6.35 -1.08 -1.50
N ALA A 207 -5.69 -0.46 -2.47
CA ALA A 207 -5.12 0.88 -2.33
C ALA A 207 -6.19 1.96 -2.17
N THR A 208 -7.32 1.84 -2.86
CA THR A 208 -8.45 2.79 -2.72
C THR A 208 -9.06 2.68 -1.33
N LEU A 209 -9.27 1.45 -0.84
CA LEU A 209 -9.77 1.21 0.51
C LEU A 209 -8.79 1.74 1.56
N TYR A 210 -7.49 1.55 1.35
CA TYR A 210 -6.44 2.09 2.21
C TYR A 210 -6.42 3.62 2.23
N ALA A 211 -6.44 4.28 1.06
CA ALA A 211 -6.49 5.73 0.97
C ALA A 211 -7.72 6.30 1.69
N ALA A 212 -8.89 5.70 1.44
CA ALA A 212 -10.14 6.11 2.08
C ALA A 212 -10.09 5.91 3.61
N SER A 213 -9.52 4.80 4.08
CA SER A 213 -9.36 4.53 5.51
C SER A 213 -8.39 5.50 6.17
N SER A 214 -7.27 5.82 5.51
CA SER A 214 -6.28 6.77 6.02
C SER A 214 -6.86 8.17 6.14
N ILE A 215 -7.61 8.65 5.13
CA ILE A 215 -8.28 9.96 5.19
C ILE A 215 -9.31 10.00 6.33
N ALA A 216 -10.10 8.92 6.49
CA ALA A 216 -11.08 8.84 7.57
C ALA A 216 -10.41 8.82 8.96
N ALA A 217 -9.29 8.11 9.11
CA ALA A 217 -8.50 8.07 10.33
C ALA A 217 -7.88 9.44 10.65
N SER A 218 -7.23 10.09 9.67
CA SER A 218 -6.70 11.46 9.81
C SER A 218 -7.77 12.44 10.31
N PHE A 219 -8.95 12.44 9.67
CA PHE A 219 -10.05 13.30 10.10
C PHE A 219 -10.55 12.97 11.51
N ALA A 220 -10.54 11.70 11.90
CA ALA A 220 -10.91 11.28 13.25
C ALA A 220 -9.85 11.65 14.30
N ILE A 221 -8.57 11.66 13.93
CA ILE A 221 -7.45 12.13 14.76
C ILE A 221 -7.60 13.64 15.01
N ASP A 222 -7.85 14.42 13.96
CA ASP A 222 -8.09 15.87 14.05
C ASP A 222 -9.28 16.22 14.95
N LEU A 223 -10.31 15.37 14.96
CA LEU A 223 -11.49 15.53 15.83
C LEU A 223 -11.31 14.96 17.24
N HIS A 224 -10.13 14.42 17.59
CA HIS A 224 -9.86 13.71 18.85
C HIS A 224 -10.83 12.56 19.13
N ARG A 225 -11.28 11.87 18.07
CA ARG A 225 -12.20 10.72 18.15
C ARG A 225 -11.55 9.40 17.79
N TYR A 226 -10.35 9.45 17.20
CA TYR A 226 -9.60 8.27 16.86
C TYR A 226 -8.95 7.65 18.08
N TYR A 227 -9.00 6.33 18.14
CA TYR A 227 -8.19 5.48 19.01
C TYR A 227 -7.96 4.15 18.28
N THR A 228 -6.84 3.49 18.53
CA THR A 228 -6.52 2.21 17.89
C THR A 228 -7.48 1.11 18.36
N GLY A 229 -7.91 0.27 17.42
CA GLY A 229 -8.96 -0.72 17.61
C GLY A 229 -10.38 -0.14 17.49
N SER A 230 -10.53 1.15 17.12
CA SER A 230 -11.84 1.76 16.86
C SER A 230 -12.44 1.32 15.53
N VAL A 231 -13.66 1.79 15.26
CA VAL A 231 -14.35 1.55 13.98
C VAL A 231 -13.62 2.13 12.77
N TYR A 232 -12.73 3.11 12.96
CA TYR A 232 -11.93 3.72 11.89
C TYR A 232 -10.87 2.75 11.34
N ASP A 233 -10.47 1.73 12.11
CA ASP A 233 -9.49 0.73 11.70
C ASP A 233 -10.08 -0.40 10.87
N ILE A 234 -11.41 -0.56 10.86
CA ILE A 234 -12.06 -1.68 10.17
C ILE A 234 -11.77 -1.65 8.65
N PRO A 235 -11.94 -0.51 7.95
CA PRO A 235 -11.60 -0.43 6.52
C PRO A 235 -10.09 -0.63 6.28
N LEU A 236 -9.25 -0.15 7.19
CA LEU A 236 -7.79 -0.28 7.13
C LEU A 236 -7.37 -1.76 7.23
N LEU A 237 -7.89 -2.49 8.22
CA LEU A 237 -7.70 -3.94 8.36
C LEU A 237 -8.19 -4.69 7.12
N GLY A 238 -9.34 -4.26 6.55
CA GLY A 238 -9.86 -4.76 5.29
C GLY A 238 -8.87 -4.59 4.14
N ALA A 239 -8.24 -3.42 4.01
CA ALA A 239 -7.23 -3.15 3.00
C ALA A 239 -5.98 -4.01 3.20
N MET A 240 -5.45 -4.09 4.43
CA MET A 240 -4.29 -4.93 4.77
C MET A 240 -4.53 -6.41 4.45
N ALA A 241 -5.70 -6.93 4.84
CA ALA A 241 -6.14 -8.28 4.52
C ALA A 241 -6.23 -8.51 3.01
N TRP A 242 -6.76 -7.54 2.26
CA TRP A 242 -6.85 -7.63 0.81
C TRP A 242 -5.45 -7.67 0.19
N PHE A 243 -4.56 -6.76 0.57
CA PHE A 243 -3.16 -6.77 0.13
C PHE A 243 -2.46 -8.10 0.43
N ALA A 244 -2.68 -8.68 1.61
CA ALA A 244 -2.11 -9.98 1.98
C ALA A 244 -2.54 -11.12 1.06
N ALA A 245 -3.71 -11.00 0.44
CA ALA A 245 -4.25 -12.03 -0.43
C ALA A 245 -3.78 -11.92 -1.89
N ILE A 246 -3.35 -10.74 -2.35
CA ILE A 246 -2.93 -10.46 -3.75
C ILE A 246 -1.83 -11.40 -4.25
N PRO A 247 -0.74 -11.69 -3.50
CA PRO A 247 0.33 -12.56 -3.99
C PRO A 247 -0.16 -13.98 -4.31
N THR A 248 -1.22 -14.45 -3.64
CA THR A 248 -1.82 -15.77 -3.94
C THR A 248 -2.57 -15.80 -5.28
N ILE A 249 -3.01 -14.65 -5.78
CA ILE A 249 -3.63 -14.49 -7.09
C ILE A 249 -2.54 -14.52 -8.17
N ALA A 250 -1.47 -13.75 -7.97
CA ALA A 250 -0.32 -13.69 -8.87
C ALA A 250 0.38 -15.05 -9.04
N ALA A 251 0.55 -15.80 -7.95
CA ALA A 251 1.16 -17.13 -7.99
C ALA A 251 0.38 -18.14 -8.85
N ARG A 252 -0.92 -17.94 -9.07
CA ARG A 252 -1.73 -18.82 -9.94
C ARG A 252 -1.53 -18.50 -11.41
N SER A 253 -1.38 -17.22 -11.73
CA SER A 253 -1.16 -16.72 -13.10
C SER A 253 0.16 -17.23 -13.67
N THR A 254 1.23 -17.19 -12.88
CA THR A 254 2.55 -17.75 -13.25
C THR A 254 2.51 -19.27 -13.40
N LEU A 255 1.79 -19.99 -12.53
CA LEU A 255 1.67 -21.45 -12.61
C LEU A 255 0.83 -21.96 -13.78
N LYS A 256 -0.09 -21.14 -14.30
CA LYS A 256 -0.95 -21.52 -15.42
C LYS A 256 -0.24 -21.48 -16.77
N GLY A 257 0.98 -20.95 -16.85
CA GLY A 257 1.66 -20.77 -18.13
C GLY A 257 0.78 -19.97 -19.10
N GLU A 258 0.03 -18.98 -18.60
CA GLU A 258 -0.58 -17.97 -19.46
C GLU A 258 0.58 -17.12 -20.00
N ALA A 259 1.28 -17.69 -21.00
CA ALA A 259 2.00 -16.91 -21.97
C ALA A 259 1.07 -15.76 -22.37
N ALA A 260 1.58 -14.54 -22.29
CA ALA A 260 0.86 -13.37 -22.73
C ALA A 260 0.14 -13.70 -24.04
N GLU A 261 -1.20 -13.75 -24.02
CA GLU A 261 -1.95 -13.82 -25.26
C GLU A 261 -1.56 -12.57 -26.03
N CYS A 262 -0.72 -12.78 -27.04
CA CYS A 262 -0.27 -11.79 -27.99
C CYS A 262 -1.49 -11.38 -28.82
N GLY A 263 -2.29 -10.48 -28.25
CA GLY A 263 -3.31 -9.73 -28.95
C GLY A 263 -2.69 -8.42 -29.40
N THR A 264 -1.94 -8.46 -30.50
CA THR A 264 -1.54 -7.30 -31.29
C THR A 264 -2.78 -6.51 -31.67
N THR A 265 -3.13 -5.53 -30.84
CA THR A 265 -4.07 -4.46 -31.20
C THR A 265 -3.32 -3.19 -30.93
N HIS A 266 -2.62 -2.77 -31.99
CA HIS A 266 -1.97 -1.47 -32.09
C HIS A 266 -3.08 -0.42 -31.90
N ASN A 267 -3.19 0.15 -30.70
CA ASN A 267 -4.18 1.17 -30.40
C ASN A 267 -3.80 2.48 -31.11
N ALA A 268 -4.14 2.58 -32.39
CA ALA A 268 -3.97 3.76 -33.25
C ALA A 268 -4.56 5.04 -32.63
N TRP A 269 -5.51 4.91 -31.70
CA TRP A 269 -6.12 6.02 -30.97
C TRP A 269 -5.15 6.74 -30.00
N VAL A 270 -4.13 6.06 -29.47
CA VAL A 270 -3.13 6.70 -28.59
C VAL A 270 -2.18 7.58 -29.41
N ALA A 271 -1.86 7.18 -30.64
CA ALA A 271 -1.11 8.00 -31.58
C ALA A 271 -1.95 9.19 -32.11
N ALA A 272 -3.26 9.00 -32.28
CA ALA A 272 -4.18 10.09 -32.66
C ALA A 272 -4.29 11.18 -31.57
N LEU A 273 -4.29 10.79 -30.29
CA LEU A 273 -4.28 11.74 -29.18
C LEU A 273 -2.95 12.48 -29.04
N ALA A 274 -1.82 11.85 -29.38
CA ALA A 274 -0.52 12.50 -29.39
C ALA A 274 -0.37 13.54 -30.52
N MET A 275 -0.99 13.31 -31.70
CA MET A 275 -0.96 14.26 -32.82
C MET A 275 -1.88 15.47 -32.62
N LEU A 276 -2.95 15.35 -31.83
CA LEU A 276 -3.82 16.49 -31.49
C LEU A 276 -3.22 17.44 -30.45
N ALA A 277 -2.14 17.04 -29.77
CA ALA A 277 -1.46 17.88 -28.76
C ALA A 277 -0.37 18.80 -29.35
N THR A 278 -0.18 18.78 -30.67
CA THR A 278 0.84 19.57 -31.39
C THR A 278 0.27 20.51 -32.45
N ILE A 279 -1.01 20.90 -32.35
CA ILE A 279 -1.60 22.02 -33.10
C ILE A 279 -2.14 23.06 -32.12
#